data_AF-A0A941MA49-F1
#
_entry.id   AF-A0A941MA49-F1
#
_cell.length_a   1.000
_cell.length_b   1.000
_cell.length_c   1.000
_cell.angle_alpha   90.00
_cell.angle_beta   90.00
_cell.angle_gamma   90.00
#
_symmetry.space_group_name_H-M   'P 1'
#
loop_
_entity.id
_entity.type
_entity.pdbx_description
1 polymer ?
#
loop_
_entity_poly.entity_id
_entity_poly.type
_entity_poly.pdbx_seq_one_letter_code
_entity_poly.pdbx_strand_id
1 'polypeptide(L)'
;MGASGKQVHPLLRLLGRRPSPSAEDSPELGALRQQLAVVQAVEQERKRIYNDLHDDVGSALLTLLHRVPDSEQQLVREILQDLRAILAHERGVEGTLLEVLAQLRDEVEQRLLTRSIGLDWHQADNLPDPLLDRAQGMHLFRIGREAVTNAIRHANPTRVRIVVRQLDTDLIFEITDDGRFDPDRIGGGRGTRSMRSRADELHGDIHWQQGTLGGTKVLLRFPLPTPPATAGFPMAAPDGSITP
;
A
#
# COMPACT_ATOMS: atom_id res chain seq x y z
N MET A 1 53.80 41.61 40.21
CA MET A 1 52.38 41.17 40.28
C MET A 1 51.71 41.71 39.01
N GLY A 2 51.82 41.07 37.85
CA GLY A 2 51.13 39.83 37.48
C GLY A 2 49.71 40.20 37.03
N ALA A 3 49.48 40.77 35.84
CA ALA A 3 49.36 40.09 34.55
C ALA A 3 48.41 38.87 34.59
N SER A 4 47.15 39.08 34.22
CA SER A 4 46.25 38.06 33.66
C SER A 4 45.10 38.82 32.99
N GLY A 5 45.04 38.96 31.67
CA GLY A 5 45.22 37.91 30.69
C GLY A 5 43.86 37.27 30.43
N LYS A 6 43.11 37.85 29.50
CA LYS A 6 42.16 37.15 28.62
C LYS A 6 41.80 38.07 27.45
N GLN A 7 42.67 38.05 26.45
CA GLN A 7 42.30 38.32 25.08
C GLN A 7 41.11 37.43 24.73
N VAL A 8 39.97 38.02 24.40
CA VAL A 8 38.85 37.28 23.81
C VAL A 8 39.04 37.35 22.30
N HIS A 9 39.26 36.17 21.72
CA HIS A 9 39.46 35.85 20.31
C HIS A 9 38.48 36.58 19.36
N PRO A 10 38.90 36.98 18.13
CA PRO A 10 38.04 37.68 17.16
C PRO A 10 36.98 36.79 16.48
N LEU A 11 36.51 35.72 17.11
CA LEU A 11 35.51 34.78 16.58
C LEU A 11 34.17 34.76 17.32
N LEU A 12 33.93 35.70 18.25
CA LEU A 12 32.65 35.83 18.98
C LEU A 12 31.78 37.03 18.54
N ARG A 13 32.00 37.54 17.32
CA ARG A 13 31.15 38.60 16.72
C ARG A 13 30.16 38.11 15.66
N LEU A 14 30.00 36.79 15.50
CA LEU A 14 29.13 36.20 14.48
C LEU A 14 28.05 35.23 15.02
N LEU A 15 27.64 35.38 16.28
CA LEU A 15 26.49 34.63 16.84
C LEU A 15 25.48 35.53 17.61
N GLY A 16 25.54 36.85 17.38
CA GLY A 16 24.56 37.82 17.90
C GLY A 16 23.41 38.13 16.95
N ARG A 17 23.32 37.46 15.79
CA ARG A 17 22.20 37.65 14.87
C ARG A 17 21.11 36.65 15.26
N ARG A 18 20.18 37.11 16.10
CA ARG A 18 18.85 36.48 16.19
C ARG A 18 18.37 36.23 14.75
N PRO A 19 17.84 35.03 14.41
CA PRO A 19 17.15 34.88 13.15
C PRO A 19 16.09 35.98 13.07
N SER A 20 16.11 36.73 11.98
CA SER A 20 15.14 37.78 11.70
C SER A 20 13.73 37.18 11.82
N PRO A 21 12.79 37.79 12.56
CA PRO A 21 11.41 37.29 12.66
C PRO A 21 10.63 37.35 11.34
N SER A 22 11.25 37.84 10.25
CA SER A 22 10.61 38.07 8.95
C SER A 22 10.48 36.85 8.04
N ALA A 23 10.83 35.64 8.49
CA ALA A 23 10.61 34.41 7.73
C ALA A 23 9.41 33.57 8.24
N GLU A 24 8.94 33.81 9.47
CA GLU A 24 7.83 33.07 10.06
C GLU A 24 6.47 33.71 9.75
N ASP A 25 6.45 35.01 9.46
CA ASP A 25 5.26 35.81 9.16
C ASP A 25 5.08 36.12 7.67
N SER A 26 5.51 35.22 6.78
CA SER A 26 5.18 35.40 5.36
C SER A 26 3.69 35.05 5.17
N PRO A 27 2.83 35.99 4.75
CA PRO A 27 1.38 35.77 4.64
C PRO A 27 1.05 34.58 3.71
N GLU A 28 1.94 34.28 2.77
CA GLU A 28 1.84 33.12 1.87
C GLU A 28 2.04 31.78 2.59
N LEU A 29 2.97 31.68 3.54
CA LEU A 29 3.19 30.46 4.34
C LEU A 29 2.07 30.25 5.35
N GLY A 30 1.53 31.33 5.92
CA GLY A 30 0.33 31.28 6.76
C GLY A 30 -0.90 30.80 5.98
N ALA A 31 -1.11 31.34 4.78
CA ALA A 31 -2.20 30.95 3.89
C ALA A 31 -2.07 29.48 3.44
N LEU A 32 -0.88 29.02 3.08
CA LEU A 32 -0.64 27.63 2.67
C LEU A 32 -0.84 26.65 3.83
N ARG A 33 -0.40 26.99 5.05
CA ARG A 33 -0.66 26.19 6.25
C ARG A 33 -2.15 26.11 6.57
N GLN A 34 -2.87 27.23 6.42
CA GLN A 34 -4.30 27.27 6.65
C GLN A 34 -5.07 26.47 5.58
N GLN A 35 -4.63 26.52 4.32
CA GLN A 35 -5.16 25.65 3.26
C GLN A 35 -4.90 24.17 3.54
N LEU A 36 -3.68 23.80 3.95
CA LEU A 36 -3.34 22.42 4.31
C LEU A 36 -4.15 21.94 5.52
N ALA A 37 -4.33 22.78 6.55
CA ALA A 37 -5.13 22.46 7.71
C ALA A 37 -6.62 22.27 7.36
N VAL A 38 -7.17 23.10 6.47
CA VAL A 38 -8.55 22.93 5.96
C VAL A 38 -8.67 21.63 5.16
N VAL A 39 -7.72 21.35 4.26
CA VAL A 39 -7.72 20.10 3.49
C VAL A 39 -7.62 18.88 4.41
N GLN A 40 -6.74 18.92 5.41
CA GLN A 40 -6.60 17.84 6.39
C GLN A 40 -7.83 17.69 7.27
N ALA A 41 -8.45 18.79 7.71
CA ALA A 41 -9.69 18.75 8.48
C ALA A 41 -10.86 18.19 7.66
N VAL A 42 -10.97 18.57 6.39
CA VAL A 42 -11.98 18.02 5.47
C VAL A 42 -11.72 16.52 5.21
N GLU A 43 -10.47 16.10 5.03
CA GLU A 43 -10.13 14.68 4.87
C GLU A 43 -10.41 13.87 6.15
N GLN A 44 -10.08 14.42 7.32
CA GLN A 44 -10.35 13.77 8.62
C GLN A 44 -11.86 13.66 8.89
N GLU A 45 -12.61 14.72 8.60
CA GLU A 45 -14.07 14.72 8.78
C GLU A 45 -14.76 13.78 7.79
N ARG A 46 -14.29 13.75 6.53
CA ARG A 46 -14.72 12.73 5.56
C ARG A 46 -14.40 11.32 6.05
N LYS A 47 -13.22 11.08 6.62
CA LYS A 47 -12.81 9.79 7.18
C LYS A 47 -13.68 9.38 8.36
N ARG A 48 -14.07 10.33 9.21
CA ARG A 48 -14.99 10.12 10.35
C ARG A 48 -16.40 9.78 9.88
N ILE A 49 -16.98 10.61 9.01
CA ILE A 49 -18.30 10.38 8.41
C ILE A 49 -18.33 9.02 7.71
N TYR A 50 -17.26 8.65 7.03
CA TYR A 50 -17.12 7.36 6.36
C TYR A 50 -17.06 6.18 7.34
N ASN A 51 -16.32 6.30 8.45
CA ASN A 51 -16.29 5.25 9.48
C ASN A 51 -17.67 5.09 10.14
N ASP A 52 -18.36 6.19 10.44
CA ASP A 52 -19.70 6.16 11.02
C ASP A 52 -20.70 5.53 10.02
N LEU A 53 -20.66 5.91 8.74
CA LEU A 53 -21.47 5.28 7.68
C LEU A 53 -21.10 3.80 7.47
N HIS A 54 -19.82 3.44 7.53
CA HIS A 54 -19.35 2.07 7.41
C HIS A 54 -19.87 1.17 8.53
N ASP A 55 -19.95 1.71 9.75
CA ASP A 55 -20.41 0.99 10.93
C ASP A 55 -21.96 0.90 10.97
N ASP A 56 -22.65 1.96 10.57
CA ASP A 56 -24.12 1.99 10.49
C ASP A 56 -24.66 1.11 9.35
N VAL A 57 -24.07 1.21 8.15
CA VAL A 57 -24.43 0.36 7.00
C VAL A 57 -24.00 -1.09 7.26
N GLY A 58 -22.83 -1.29 7.88
CA GLY A 58 -22.35 -2.61 8.30
C GLY A 58 -23.28 -3.30 9.29
N SER A 59 -23.80 -2.56 10.27
CA SER A 59 -24.74 -3.07 11.28
C SER A 59 -26.13 -3.33 10.70
N ALA A 60 -26.66 -2.44 9.85
CA ALA A 60 -27.94 -2.65 9.16
C ALA A 60 -27.91 -3.90 8.28
N LEU A 61 -26.79 -4.15 7.60
CA LEU A 61 -26.63 -5.29 6.72
C LEU A 61 -26.31 -6.60 7.46
N LEU A 62 -25.57 -6.54 8.58
CA LEU A 62 -25.45 -7.67 9.51
C LEU A 62 -26.81 -8.10 10.06
N THR A 63 -27.68 -7.13 10.37
CA THR A 63 -29.06 -7.38 10.80
C THR A 63 -29.88 -8.07 9.71
N LEU A 64 -29.70 -7.70 8.45
CA LEU A 64 -30.33 -8.39 7.31
C LEU A 64 -29.73 -9.79 7.08
N LEU A 65 -28.44 -9.98 7.33
CA LEU A 65 -27.76 -11.28 7.20
C LEU A 65 -28.34 -12.34 8.15
N HIS A 66 -28.76 -11.92 9.34
CA HIS A 66 -29.43 -12.79 10.31
C HIS A 66 -30.88 -13.17 9.93
N ARG A 67 -31.43 -12.59 8.85
CA ARG A 67 -32.79 -12.85 8.37
C ARG A 67 -32.83 -13.69 7.09
N VAL A 68 -31.67 -14.07 6.55
CA VAL A 68 -31.52 -14.86 5.31
C VAL A 68 -31.08 -16.29 5.67
N PRO A 69 -31.62 -17.34 5.00
CA PRO A 69 -31.22 -18.72 5.24
C PRO A 69 -29.72 -18.96 4.98
N ASP A 70 -29.10 -19.89 5.72
CA ASP A 70 -27.64 -20.14 5.73
C ASP A 70 -27.03 -20.39 4.33
N SER A 71 -27.83 -20.92 3.40
CA SER A 71 -27.44 -21.16 2.01
C SER A 71 -27.11 -19.88 1.23
N GLU A 72 -27.71 -18.75 1.60
CA GLU A 72 -27.58 -17.47 0.89
C GLU A 72 -26.77 -16.42 1.67
N GLN A 73 -26.56 -16.63 2.98
CA GLN A 73 -25.72 -15.75 3.80
C GLN A 73 -24.31 -15.56 3.23
N GLN A 74 -23.82 -16.52 2.45
CA GLN A 74 -22.53 -16.38 1.80
C GLN A 74 -22.55 -15.35 0.66
N LEU A 75 -23.56 -15.41 -0.19
CA LEU A 75 -23.74 -14.44 -1.27
C LEU A 75 -23.93 -13.04 -0.69
N VAL A 76 -24.68 -12.93 0.41
CA VAL A 76 -24.84 -11.66 1.12
C VAL A 76 -23.50 -11.21 1.71
N ARG A 77 -22.71 -12.08 2.35
CA ARG A 77 -21.37 -11.71 2.84
C ARG A 77 -20.43 -11.24 1.71
N GLU A 78 -20.53 -11.83 0.53
CA GLU A 78 -19.79 -11.41 -0.67
C GLU A 78 -20.25 -10.04 -1.16
N ILE A 79 -21.56 -9.84 -1.33
CA ILE A 79 -22.15 -8.53 -1.66
C ILE A 79 -21.76 -7.48 -0.62
N LEU A 80 -21.67 -7.83 0.68
CA LEU A 80 -21.23 -6.93 1.73
C LEU A 80 -19.74 -6.64 1.71
N GLN A 81 -18.91 -7.61 1.36
CA GLN A 81 -17.49 -7.38 1.14
C GLN A 81 -17.25 -6.52 -0.10
N ASP A 82 -18.07 -6.71 -1.14
CA ASP A 82 -18.01 -5.92 -2.36
C ASP A 82 -18.57 -4.52 -2.15
N LEU A 83 -19.68 -4.35 -1.43
CA LEU A 83 -20.24 -3.05 -1.07
C LEU A 83 -19.30 -2.29 -0.12
N ARG A 84 -18.75 -2.95 0.91
CA ARG A 84 -17.71 -2.36 1.77
C ARG A 84 -16.47 -1.98 0.98
N ALA A 85 -16.14 -2.71 -0.08
CA ALA A 85 -15.01 -2.37 -0.91
C ALA A 85 -15.31 -1.30 -1.97
N ILE A 86 -16.54 -1.22 -2.49
CA ILE A 86 -17.01 -0.12 -3.34
C ILE A 86 -17.00 1.17 -2.51
N LEU A 87 -17.52 1.12 -1.29
CA LEU A 87 -17.50 2.23 -0.34
C LEU A 87 -16.06 2.57 0.09
N ALA A 88 -15.21 1.56 0.35
CA ALA A 88 -13.82 1.80 0.74
C ALA A 88 -12.93 2.24 -0.43
N HIS A 89 -13.39 2.09 -1.68
CA HIS A 89 -12.64 2.41 -2.89
C HIS A 89 -13.43 3.29 -3.88
N GLU A 90 -14.22 4.26 -3.44
CA GLU A 90 -14.48 5.42 -4.32
C GLU A 90 -13.18 6.19 -4.65
N ARG A 91 -12.07 5.85 -3.99
CA ARG A 91 -10.73 5.93 -4.58
C ARG A 91 -10.35 4.53 -5.05
N GLY A 92 -10.39 4.27 -6.35
CA GLY A 92 -9.65 3.12 -6.86
C GLY A 92 -8.21 3.28 -6.39
N VAL A 93 -7.46 2.20 -6.18
CA VAL A 93 -6.02 2.34 -6.02
C VAL A 93 -5.45 2.66 -7.41
N GLU A 94 -5.86 3.80 -7.96
CA GLU A 94 -5.23 4.46 -9.08
C GLU A 94 -3.96 5.03 -8.52
N GLY A 95 -2.86 4.52 -9.02
CA GLY A 95 -1.56 4.84 -8.48
C GLY A 95 -0.51 3.97 -9.13
N THR A 96 0.72 4.32 -8.86
CA THR A 96 1.85 3.52 -9.29
C THR A 96 1.90 2.22 -8.47
N LEU A 97 2.57 1.19 -8.99
CA LEU A 97 2.74 -0.07 -8.27
C LEU A 97 3.28 0.15 -6.85
N LEU A 98 4.24 1.06 -6.67
CA LEU A 98 4.83 1.39 -5.39
C LEU A 98 3.84 2.01 -4.42
N GLU A 99 2.91 2.86 -4.89
CA GLU A 99 1.85 3.43 -4.05
C GLU A 99 0.88 2.35 -3.57
N VAL A 100 0.49 1.42 -4.45
CA VAL A 100 -0.38 0.29 -4.11
C VAL A 100 0.29 -0.60 -3.06
N LEU A 101 1.57 -0.90 -3.25
CA LEU A 101 2.36 -1.73 -2.33
C LEU A 101 2.57 -1.04 -0.97
N ALA A 102 2.78 0.27 -0.95
CA ALA A 102 2.90 1.05 0.29
C ALA A 102 1.59 1.00 1.09
N GLN A 103 0.44 1.22 0.44
CA GLN A 103 -0.87 1.12 1.09
C GLN A 103 -1.13 -0.30 1.62
N LEU A 104 -0.78 -1.33 0.84
CA LEU A 104 -0.92 -2.71 1.26
C LEU A 104 -0.01 -3.03 2.47
N ARG A 105 1.24 -2.55 2.45
CA ARG A 105 2.18 -2.70 3.56
C ARG A 105 1.62 -2.10 4.85
N ASP A 106 1.13 -0.87 4.79
CA ASP A 106 0.54 -0.17 5.95
C ASP A 106 -0.67 -0.94 6.51
N GLU A 107 -1.58 -1.42 5.65
CA GLU A 107 -2.73 -2.19 6.11
C GLU A 107 -2.30 -3.53 6.75
N VAL A 108 -1.38 -4.25 6.10
CA VAL A 108 -0.90 -5.55 6.59
C VAL A 108 -0.16 -5.39 7.91
N GLU A 109 0.72 -4.40 8.03
CA GLU A 109 1.44 -4.10 9.25
C GLU A 109 0.47 -3.82 10.41
N GLN A 110 -0.52 -2.95 10.22
CA GLN A 110 -1.54 -2.68 11.23
C GLN A 110 -2.29 -3.94 11.66
N ARG A 111 -2.72 -4.78 10.70
CA ARG A 111 -3.42 -6.04 10.99
C ARG A 111 -2.57 -7.01 11.80
N LEU A 112 -1.31 -7.19 11.43
CA LEU A 112 -0.40 -8.12 12.10
C LEU A 112 -0.01 -7.63 13.51
N LEU A 113 0.20 -6.32 13.67
CA LEU A 113 0.50 -5.69 14.96
C LEU A 113 -0.61 -5.93 15.99
N THR A 114 -1.89 -5.84 15.60
CA THR A 114 -3.02 -6.13 16.53
C THR A 114 -3.05 -7.57 17.07
N ARG A 115 -2.30 -8.47 16.44
CA ARG A 115 -2.18 -9.89 16.81
C ARG A 115 -0.79 -10.25 17.34
N SER A 116 0.09 -9.26 17.51
CA SER A 116 1.51 -9.45 17.88
C SER A 116 2.27 -10.39 16.93
N ILE A 117 1.93 -10.35 15.63
CA ILE A 117 2.60 -11.11 14.58
C ILE A 117 3.62 -10.20 13.90
N GLY A 118 4.85 -10.69 13.69
CA GLY A 118 5.90 -9.91 13.02
C GLY A 118 5.69 -9.84 11.50
N LEU A 119 5.97 -8.68 10.90
CA LEU A 119 6.03 -8.50 9.45
C LEU A 119 7.48 -8.41 8.99
N ASP A 120 7.85 -9.24 8.02
CA ASP A 120 9.14 -9.23 7.34
C ASP A 120 8.93 -8.84 5.86
N TRP A 121 8.98 -7.54 5.56
CA TRP A 121 8.70 -6.99 4.22
C TRP A 121 9.99 -6.77 3.43
N HIS A 122 10.13 -7.49 2.30
CA HIS A 122 11.24 -7.38 1.37
C HIS A 122 10.76 -6.93 0.01
N GLN A 123 11.21 -5.77 -0.43
CA GLN A 123 10.91 -5.23 -1.75
C GLN A 123 12.22 -4.97 -2.48
N ALA A 124 12.33 -5.43 -3.72
CA ALA A 124 13.51 -5.19 -4.53
C ALA A 124 13.71 -3.69 -4.79
N ASP A 125 14.94 -3.20 -4.60
CA ASP A 125 15.26 -1.76 -4.78
C ASP A 125 15.05 -1.29 -6.23
N ASN A 126 15.20 -2.19 -7.19
CA ASN A 126 15.04 -1.93 -8.62
C ASN A 126 13.67 -2.33 -9.17
N LEU A 127 12.64 -2.42 -8.30
CA LEU A 127 11.29 -2.72 -8.75
C LEU A 127 10.78 -1.58 -9.66
N PRO A 128 10.28 -1.88 -10.87
CA PRO A 128 9.70 -0.87 -11.74
C PRO A 128 8.43 -0.30 -11.11
N ASP A 129 8.08 0.93 -11.49
CA ASP A 129 6.92 1.61 -10.93
C ASP A 129 5.90 2.05 -12.00
N PRO A 130 5.30 1.11 -12.74
CA PRO A 130 4.29 1.45 -13.74
C PRO A 130 3.01 1.95 -13.06
N LEU A 131 2.25 2.77 -13.78
CA LEU A 131 0.88 3.08 -13.41
C LEU A 131 0.04 1.81 -13.57
N LEU A 132 -0.61 1.38 -12.48
CA LEU A 132 -1.58 0.30 -12.55
C LEU A 132 -2.95 0.86 -12.91
N ASP A 133 -3.70 0.13 -13.74
CA ASP A 133 -5.11 0.44 -13.86
C ASP A 133 -5.84 0.14 -12.52
N ARG A 134 -7.03 0.71 -12.39
CA ARG A 134 -7.85 0.58 -11.18
C ARG A 134 -8.13 -0.87 -10.79
N ALA A 135 -8.33 -1.76 -11.77
CA ALA A 135 -8.61 -3.17 -11.50
C ALA A 135 -7.34 -3.85 -10.99
N GLN A 136 -6.20 -3.63 -11.64
CA GLN A 136 -4.91 -4.19 -11.27
C GLN A 136 -4.51 -3.85 -9.84
N GLY A 137 -4.53 -2.57 -9.47
CA GLY A 137 -4.22 -2.12 -8.12
C GLY A 137 -5.14 -2.76 -7.08
N MET A 138 -6.45 -2.83 -7.37
CA MET A 138 -7.44 -3.44 -6.49
C MET A 138 -7.23 -4.95 -6.32
N HIS A 139 -6.96 -5.68 -7.40
CA HIS A 139 -6.77 -7.13 -7.35
C HIS A 139 -5.52 -7.50 -6.55
N LEU A 140 -4.39 -6.82 -6.80
CA LEU A 140 -3.16 -6.99 -6.03
C LEU A 140 -3.39 -6.75 -4.53
N PHE A 141 -4.01 -5.61 -4.20
CA PHE A 141 -4.31 -5.25 -2.82
C PHE A 141 -5.18 -6.30 -2.11
N ARG A 142 -6.25 -6.76 -2.78
CA ARG A 142 -7.17 -7.77 -2.23
C ARG A 142 -6.52 -9.13 -2.05
N ILE A 143 -5.70 -9.56 -3.02
CA ILE A 143 -4.98 -10.83 -2.91
C ILE A 143 -4.04 -10.78 -1.70
N GLY A 144 -3.28 -9.70 -1.54
CA GLY A 144 -2.38 -9.54 -0.39
C GLY A 144 -3.12 -9.57 0.94
N ARG A 145 -4.21 -8.81 1.06
CA ARG A 145 -5.04 -8.75 2.27
C ARG A 145 -5.69 -10.10 2.60
N GLU A 146 -6.21 -10.81 1.60
CA GLU A 146 -6.86 -12.11 1.79
C GLU A 146 -5.84 -13.19 2.17
N ALA A 147 -4.64 -13.18 1.58
CA ALA A 147 -3.55 -14.07 1.96
C ALA A 147 -3.15 -13.88 3.44
N VAL A 148 -2.97 -12.64 3.90
CA VAL A 148 -2.69 -12.33 5.30
C VAL A 148 -3.85 -12.71 6.22
N THR A 149 -5.09 -12.49 5.79
CA THR A 149 -6.29 -12.89 6.55
C THR A 149 -6.35 -14.41 6.73
N ASN A 150 -6.02 -15.17 5.68
CA ASN A 150 -5.98 -16.62 5.73
C ASN A 150 -4.87 -17.12 6.67
N ALA A 151 -3.68 -16.52 6.63
CA ALA A 151 -2.61 -16.84 7.57
C ALA A 151 -3.06 -16.63 9.03
N ILE A 152 -3.59 -15.45 9.37
CA ILE A 152 -4.07 -15.13 10.73
C ILE A 152 -5.15 -16.10 11.20
N ARG A 153 -6.11 -16.46 10.33
CA ARG A 153 -7.27 -17.28 10.71
C ARG A 153 -6.97 -18.77 10.80
N HIS A 154 -5.99 -19.27 10.06
CA HIS A 154 -5.86 -20.70 9.80
C HIS A 154 -4.52 -21.27 10.20
N ALA A 155 -3.46 -20.46 10.16
CA ALA A 155 -2.10 -20.91 10.41
C ALA A 155 -1.57 -20.56 11.81
N ASN A 156 -2.14 -19.57 12.51
CA ASN A 156 -1.64 -19.03 13.78
C ASN A 156 -0.13 -18.70 13.73
N PRO A 157 0.33 -17.90 12.76
CA PRO A 157 1.75 -17.63 12.58
C PRO A 157 2.29 -16.70 13.67
N THR A 158 3.60 -16.77 13.91
CA THR A 158 4.33 -15.74 14.66
C THR A 158 4.94 -14.68 13.76
N ARG A 159 5.07 -14.99 12.46
CA ARG A 159 5.65 -14.10 11.46
C ARG A 159 5.02 -14.32 10.10
N VAL A 160 4.89 -13.23 9.35
CA VAL A 160 4.55 -13.25 7.93
C VAL A 160 5.67 -12.53 7.18
N ARG A 161 6.20 -13.19 6.15
CA ARG A 161 7.16 -12.62 5.21
C ARG A 161 6.46 -12.28 3.91
N ILE A 162 6.71 -11.07 3.41
CA ILE A 162 6.23 -10.62 2.09
C ILE A 162 7.44 -10.26 1.24
N VAL A 163 7.52 -10.83 0.03
CA VAL A 163 8.58 -10.56 -0.93
C VAL A 163 7.97 -10.04 -2.23
N VAL A 164 8.46 -8.88 -2.68
CA VAL A 164 8.03 -8.25 -3.93
C VAL A 164 9.24 -8.01 -4.80
N ARG A 165 9.23 -8.57 -6.02
CA ARG A 165 10.31 -8.43 -6.99
C ARG A 165 9.76 -8.55 -8.40
N GLN A 166 10.51 -8.06 -9.38
CA GLN A 166 10.24 -8.35 -10.79
C GLN A 166 11.07 -9.56 -11.24
N LEU A 167 10.49 -10.39 -12.11
CA LEU A 167 11.21 -11.38 -12.90
C LEU A 167 10.78 -11.21 -14.36
N ASP A 168 11.71 -10.85 -15.23
CA ASP A 168 11.43 -10.46 -16.62
C ASP A 168 10.39 -9.33 -16.69
N THR A 169 9.19 -9.59 -17.24
CA THR A 169 8.08 -8.64 -17.31
C THR A 169 7.10 -8.77 -16.16
N ASP A 170 7.26 -9.78 -15.32
CA ASP A 170 6.23 -10.18 -14.36
C ASP A 170 6.56 -9.68 -12.96
N LEU A 171 5.52 -9.20 -12.27
CA LEU A 171 5.59 -9.02 -10.83
C LEU A 171 5.53 -10.39 -10.17
N ILE A 172 6.47 -10.63 -9.26
CA ILE A 172 6.43 -11.76 -8.33
C ILE A 172 6.08 -11.21 -6.94
N PHE A 173 4.90 -11.59 -6.47
CA PHE A 173 4.38 -11.20 -5.16
C PHE A 173 4.17 -12.45 -4.30
N GLU A 174 5.02 -12.61 -3.29
CA GLU A 174 5.07 -13.79 -2.44
C GLU A 174 4.72 -13.44 -1.00
N ILE A 175 3.82 -14.20 -0.40
CA ILE A 175 3.46 -14.10 1.02
C ILE A 175 3.66 -15.47 1.64
N THR A 176 4.52 -15.56 2.64
CA THR A 176 4.81 -16.80 3.37
C THR A 176 4.61 -16.59 4.86
N ASP A 177 3.77 -17.41 5.49
CA ASP A 177 3.64 -17.46 6.95
C ASP A 177 4.45 -18.61 7.56
N ASP A 178 4.78 -18.55 8.85
CA ASP A 178 5.51 -19.59 9.59
C ASP A 178 4.61 -20.50 10.44
N GLY A 179 3.30 -20.49 10.17
CA GLY A 179 2.30 -21.21 10.96
C GLY A 179 2.08 -22.66 10.52
N ARG A 180 0.85 -23.15 10.71
CA ARG A 180 0.44 -24.50 10.28
C ARG A 180 0.03 -24.50 8.80
N PHE A 181 0.65 -25.37 8.01
CA PHE A 181 0.18 -25.70 6.67
C PHE A 181 -1.01 -26.67 6.73
N ASP A 182 -2.03 -26.41 5.91
CA ASP A 182 -3.24 -27.24 5.83
C ASP A 182 -3.60 -27.46 4.34
N PRO A 183 -3.17 -28.60 3.75
CA PRO A 183 -3.34 -28.86 2.31
C PRO A 183 -4.80 -28.98 1.90
N ASP A 184 -5.68 -29.47 2.78
CA ASP A 184 -7.11 -29.68 2.48
C ASP A 184 -7.86 -28.35 2.30
N ARG A 185 -7.27 -27.24 2.77
CA ARG A 185 -7.83 -25.89 2.62
C ARG A 185 -7.36 -25.18 1.36
N ILE A 186 -6.38 -25.73 0.65
CA ILE A 186 -5.83 -25.14 -0.56
C ILE A 186 -6.75 -25.43 -1.74
N GLY A 187 -7.13 -24.38 -2.47
CA GLY A 187 -7.88 -24.47 -3.72
C GLY A 187 -9.37 -24.78 -3.57
N GLY A 188 -9.82 -25.32 -2.44
CA GLY A 188 -11.23 -25.63 -2.15
C GLY A 188 -11.99 -24.54 -1.39
N GLY A 189 -11.30 -23.60 -0.75
CA GLY A 189 -11.91 -22.51 0.03
C GLY A 189 -12.38 -21.35 -0.84
N ARG A 190 -13.45 -20.67 -0.42
CA ARG A 190 -13.98 -19.48 -1.12
C ARG A 190 -12.94 -18.36 -1.26
N GLY A 191 -12.11 -18.12 -0.23
CA GLY A 191 -11.00 -17.17 -0.28
C GLY A 191 -9.99 -17.51 -1.37
N THR A 192 -9.57 -18.78 -1.45
CA THR A 192 -8.63 -19.24 -2.50
C THR A 192 -9.23 -19.19 -3.91
N ARG A 193 -10.54 -19.46 -4.08
CA ARG A 193 -11.23 -19.29 -5.37
C ARG A 193 -11.28 -17.82 -5.79
N SER A 194 -11.60 -16.93 -4.85
CA SER A 194 -11.67 -15.49 -5.11
C SER A 194 -10.29 -14.91 -5.44
N MET A 195 -9.23 -15.35 -4.76
CA MET A 195 -7.85 -14.97 -5.11
C MET A 195 -7.44 -15.51 -6.49
N ARG A 196 -7.84 -16.73 -6.85
CA ARG A 196 -7.59 -17.29 -8.20
C ARG A 196 -8.28 -16.49 -9.29
N SER A 197 -9.58 -16.23 -9.15
CA SER A 197 -10.33 -15.40 -10.11
C SER A 197 -9.69 -14.03 -10.33
N ARG A 198 -9.19 -13.39 -9.27
CA ARG A 198 -8.50 -12.09 -9.37
C ARG A 198 -7.12 -12.20 -10.01
N ALA A 199 -6.39 -13.30 -9.78
CA ALA A 199 -5.13 -13.55 -10.47
C ALA A 199 -5.38 -13.76 -11.97
N ASP A 200 -6.47 -14.46 -12.34
CA ASP A 200 -6.88 -14.65 -13.73
C ASP A 200 -7.24 -13.29 -14.39
N GLU A 201 -7.95 -12.41 -13.67
CA GLU A 201 -8.26 -11.01 -14.10
C GLU A 201 -7.02 -10.13 -14.26
N LEU A 202 -5.93 -10.44 -13.54
CA LEU A 202 -4.61 -9.82 -13.72
C LEU A 202 -3.81 -10.40 -14.90
N HIS A 203 -4.37 -11.38 -15.62
CA HIS A 203 -3.66 -12.20 -16.61
C HIS A 203 -2.44 -12.91 -16.02
N GLY A 204 -2.55 -13.31 -14.76
CA GLY A 204 -1.50 -13.97 -13.99
C GLY A 204 -1.88 -15.34 -13.47
N ASP A 205 -0.98 -15.91 -12.67
CA ASP A 205 -1.15 -17.19 -11.99
C ASP A 205 -1.01 -17.01 -10.47
N ILE A 206 -1.70 -17.83 -9.71
CA ILE A 206 -1.53 -17.91 -8.26
C ILE A 206 -1.43 -19.36 -7.77
N HIS A 207 -0.44 -19.60 -6.92
CA HIS A 207 -0.14 -20.91 -6.37
C HIS A 207 -0.04 -20.87 -4.84
N TRP A 208 -0.40 -21.99 -4.23
CA TRP A 208 -0.23 -22.23 -2.80
C TRP A 208 0.64 -23.46 -2.61
N GLN A 209 1.62 -23.37 -1.74
CA GLN A 209 2.51 -24.47 -1.39
C GLN A 209 2.92 -24.36 0.07
N GLN A 210 3.54 -25.40 0.60
CA GLN A 210 4.13 -25.34 1.93
C GLN A 210 5.29 -24.34 1.92
N GLY A 211 5.30 -23.43 2.89
CA GLY A 211 6.39 -22.47 3.04
C GLY A 211 7.67 -23.14 3.53
N THR A 212 8.82 -22.60 3.12
CA THR A 212 10.14 -23.11 3.57
C THR A 212 10.39 -22.87 5.06
N LEU A 213 9.62 -21.99 5.69
CA LEU A 213 9.67 -21.68 7.11
C LEU A 213 8.57 -22.39 7.92
N GLY A 214 7.82 -23.30 7.30
CA GLY A 214 6.50 -23.74 7.78
C GLY A 214 5.38 -22.99 7.06
N GLY A 215 4.14 -23.20 7.51
CA GLY A 215 2.98 -22.44 7.05
C GLY A 215 2.66 -22.55 5.56
N THR A 216 1.95 -21.54 5.06
CA THR A 216 1.50 -21.47 3.67
C THR A 216 2.29 -20.39 2.94
N LYS A 217 2.79 -20.74 1.75
CA LYS A 217 3.35 -19.81 0.77
C LYS A 217 2.33 -19.58 -0.33
N VAL A 218 1.89 -18.34 -0.48
CA VAL A 218 1.08 -17.83 -1.58
C VAL A 218 2.01 -17.13 -2.56
N LEU A 219 2.00 -17.56 -3.82
CA LEU A 219 2.82 -16.99 -4.89
C LEU A 219 1.89 -16.47 -5.99
N LEU A 220 1.78 -15.15 -6.11
CA LEU A 220 1.12 -14.47 -7.22
C LEU A 220 2.18 -14.05 -8.24
N ARG A 221 1.91 -14.32 -9.52
CA ARG A 221 2.69 -13.82 -10.66
C ARG A 221 1.75 -13.19 -11.66
N PHE A 222 2.00 -11.97 -12.11
CA PHE A 222 1.26 -11.37 -13.22
C PHE A 222 2.11 -10.37 -14.00
N PRO A 223 1.85 -10.16 -15.30
CA PRO A 223 2.62 -9.24 -16.13
C PRO A 223 2.40 -7.78 -15.69
N LEU A 224 3.48 -7.02 -15.55
CA LEU A 224 3.39 -5.59 -15.30
C LEU A 224 3.10 -4.82 -16.60
N PRO A 225 2.36 -3.69 -16.53
CA PRO A 225 2.21 -2.80 -17.67
C PRO A 225 3.60 -2.35 -18.13
N THR A 226 3.88 -2.54 -19.41
CA THR A 226 5.13 -2.05 -19.99
C THR A 226 5.02 -0.52 -20.07
N PRO A 227 6.01 0.25 -19.55
CA PRO A 227 6.02 1.69 -19.80
C PRO A 227 6.02 1.91 -21.33
N PRO A 228 5.23 2.87 -21.85
CA PRO A 228 5.26 3.15 -23.27
C PRO A 228 6.70 3.46 -23.66
N ALA A 229 7.22 2.71 -24.63
CA ALA A 229 8.55 2.96 -25.20
C ALA A 229 8.59 4.44 -25.56
N THR A 230 9.48 5.20 -24.91
CA THR A 230 9.66 6.62 -25.19
C THR A 230 9.91 6.72 -26.69
N ALA A 231 8.93 7.20 -27.44
CA ALA A 231 9.07 7.43 -28.86
C ALA A 231 10.32 8.30 -29.01
N GLY A 232 11.37 7.73 -29.59
CA GLY A 232 12.63 8.42 -29.77
C GLY A 232 12.33 9.73 -30.48
N PHE A 233 12.50 10.84 -29.77
CA PHE A 233 12.57 12.14 -30.43
C PHE A 233 13.69 12.00 -31.46
N PRO A 234 13.41 12.19 -32.77
CA PRO A 234 14.48 12.24 -33.74
C PRO A 234 15.38 13.40 -33.33
N MET A 235 16.58 13.06 -32.86
CA MET A 235 17.61 14.03 -32.54
C MET A 235 17.93 14.75 -33.85
N ALA A 236 17.40 15.97 -34.00
CA ALA A 236 17.65 16.81 -35.15
C ALA A 236 19.17 16.99 -35.27
N ALA A 237 19.72 16.60 -36.41
CA ALA A 237 21.12 16.79 -36.73
C ALA A 237 21.48 18.28 -36.60
N PRO A 238 22.67 18.62 -36.06
CA PRO A 238 23.09 20.02 -36.00
C PRO A 238 23.32 20.52 -37.43
N ASP A 239 22.47 21.45 -37.84
CA ASP A 239 22.61 22.21 -39.08
C ASP A 239 23.85 23.10 -38.94
N GLY A 240 24.94 22.64 -39.53
CA GLY A 240 26.27 23.24 -39.42
C GLY A 240 26.75 23.75 -40.77
N SER A 241 26.16 24.84 -41.27
CA SER A 241 26.84 25.72 -42.23
C SER A 241 26.25 27.13 -42.26
N ILE A 242 26.83 28.01 -41.45
CA ILE A 242 26.84 29.48 -41.62
C ILE A 242 28.33 29.83 -41.77
N THR A 243 28.81 29.90 -43.03
CA THR A 243 29.32 31.11 -43.75
C THR A 243 30.68 31.66 -43.24
N PRO A 244 31.48 32.39 -44.06
CA PRO A 244 31.11 33.37 -45.09
C PRO A 244 31.62 33.12 -46.52
#